data_AF-W2EXH2-F1
#
_entry.id   AF-W2EXH2-F1
#
_cell.length_a   1.000
_cell.length_b   1.000
_cell.length_c   1.000
_cell.angle_alpha   90.00
_cell.angle_beta   90.00
_cell.angle_gamma   90.00
#
_symmetry.space_group_name_H-M   'P 1'
#
loop_
_entity.id
_entity.type
_entity.pdbx_description
1 polymer ?
#
loop_
_entity_poly.entity_id
_entity_poly.type
_entity_poly.pdbx_seq_one_letter_code
_entity_poly.pdbx_strand_id
1 'polypeptide(L)'
;MGNADRLTRQAVVEKAIALADAQGLEAVTIRRLAQELGVTPMALYWHFKNKDQLLQGVADHVLAEVTPAIDPEDPWAVRLRGMIEALVRVLRRHPPLADIFPLIEKEAVPSFVRATEAALDLLTRAGFGLSEAYFVSSYLLHGTLSLVKAEPGCPVQFTPAEAAEWRRQKRLMLEALPPDRFPCMVAFAATITEEPDVDRYYAFGVDLLMGGVEAMAANRTPSTATANSTR
;
A
#
# COMPACT_ATOMS: atom_id res chain seq x y z
N MET A 1 -29.61 23.95 12.04
CA MET A 1 -28.56 24.54 12.92
C MET A 1 -27.25 23.90 12.53
N GLY A 2 -26.38 24.68 11.89
CA GLY A 2 -25.15 24.20 11.28
C GLY A 2 -24.14 23.83 12.36
N ASN A 3 -23.72 22.57 12.37
CA ASN A 3 -22.54 22.17 13.10
C ASN A 3 -21.34 22.70 12.29
N ALA A 4 -21.01 23.97 12.48
CA ALA A 4 -19.71 24.54 12.15
C ALA A 4 -18.69 23.96 13.14
N ASP A 5 -18.61 22.63 13.17
CA ASP A 5 -17.50 21.92 13.80
C ASP A 5 -16.25 22.48 13.14
N ARG A 6 -15.39 23.03 13.98
CA ARG A 6 -14.29 23.91 13.62
C ARG A 6 -13.55 23.36 12.41
N LEU A 7 -13.48 24.10 11.31
CA LEU A 7 -12.68 23.70 10.15
C LEU A 7 -11.25 23.44 10.63
N THR A 8 -10.85 22.18 10.63
CA THR A 8 -9.53 21.72 11.05
C THR A 8 -8.84 21.03 9.90
N ARG A 9 -7.50 21.00 9.91
CA ARG A 9 -6.74 20.22 8.92
C ARG A 9 -7.19 18.76 8.88
N GLN A 10 -7.46 18.18 10.05
CA GLN A 10 -7.92 16.80 10.18
C GLN A 10 -9.28 16.59 9.51
N ALA A 11 -10.28 17.41 9.82
CA ALA A 11 -11.61 17.29 9.21
C ALA A 11 -11.57 17.42 7.67
N VAL A 12 -10.70 18.30 7.16
CA VAL A 12 -10.50 18.45 5.71
C VAL A 12 -9.85 17.19 5.10
N VAL A 13 -8.86 16.62 5.76
CA VAL A 13 -8.20 15.37 5.32
C VAL A 13 -9.17 14.19 5.34
N GLU A 14 -9.95 14.01 6.41
CA GLU A 14 -10.95 12.95 6.51
C GLU A 14 -12.00 13.07 5.40
N LYS A 15 -12.44 14.29 5.07
CA LYS A 15 -13.33 14.52 3.92
C LYS A 15 -12.65 14.28 2.58
N ALA A 16 -11.37 14.58 2.43
CA ALA A 16 -10.60 14.26 1.24
C ALA A 16 -10.49 12.75 1.01
N ILE A 17 -10.25 11.98 2.07
CA ILE A 17 -10.22 10.52 2.02
C ILE A 17 -11.59 9.97 1.61
N ALA A 18 -12.66 10.39 2.28
CA ALA A 18 -14.01 9.93 1.95
C ALA A 18 -14.43 10.28 0.51
N LEU A 19 -14.01 11.44 0.00
CA LEU A 19 -14.24 11.83 -1.40
C LEU A 19 -13.42 10.97 -2.37
N ALA A 20 -12.16 10.66 -2.02
CA ALA A 20 -11.31 9.79 -2.82
C ALA A 20 -11.90 8.38 -2.91
N ASP A 21 -12.37 7.81 -1.80
CA ASP A 21 -13.00 6.49 -1.77
C ASP A 21 -14.26 6.42 -2.64
N ALA A 22 -15.06 7.49 -2.62
CA ALA A 22 -16.33 7.52 -3.35
C ALA A 22 -16.18 7.79 -4.85
N GLN A 23 -15.22 8.65 -5.24
CA GLN A 23 -15.16 9.20 -6.60
C GLN A 23 -13.77 9.16 -7.24
N GLY A 24 -12.81 8.52 -6.57
CA GLY A 24 -11.41 8.48 -6.99
C GLY A 24 -10.63 9.73 -6.62
N LEU A 25 -9.31 9.61 -6.67
CA LEU A 25 -8.38 10.66 -6.24
C LEU A 25 -8.50 11.96 -7.07
N GLU A 26 -8.90 11.87 -8.34
CA GLU A 26 -9.05 13.04 -9.20
C GLU A 26 -10.19 13.97 -8.77
N ALA A 27 -11.22 13.44 -8.10
CA ALA A 27 -12.32 14.24 -7.55
C ALA A 27 -11.86 15.14 -6.39
N VAL A 28 -10.74 14.79 -5.74
CA VAL A 28 -10.19 15.52 -4.59
C VAL A 28 -9.58 16.84 -5.06
N THR A 29 -10.39 17.89 -5.04
CA THR A 29 -9.99 19.27 -5.36
C THR A 29 -10.39 20.22 -4.23
N ILE A 30 -9.64 21.32 -4.07
CA ILE A 30 -9.97 22.36 -3.08
C ILE A 30 -11.41 22.88 -3.26
N ARG A 31 -11.85 23.09 -4.51
CA ARG A 31 -13.21 23.57 -4.77
C ARG A 31 -14.28 22.55 -4.39
N ARG A 32 -14.08 21.29 -4.76
CA ARG A 32 -15.04 20.22 -4.42
C ARG A 32 -15.11 20.03 -2.90
N LEU A 33 -13.98 20.01 -2.21
CA LEU A 33 -13.95 19.91 -0.76
C LEU A 33 -14.61 21.09 -0.08
N ALA A 34 -14.41 22.31 -0.57
CA ALA A 34 -15.06 23.50 -0.02
C ALA A 34 -16.60 23.38 -0.13
N GLN A 35 -17.09 22.89 -1.26
CA GLN A 35 -18.52 22.62 -1.48
C GLN A 35 -19.05 21.54 -0.52
N GLU A 36 -18.37 20.40 -0.41
CA GLU A 36 -18.76 19.29 0.48
C GLU A 36 -18.75 19.69 1.96
N LEU A 37 -17.84 20.59 2.36
CA LEU A 37 -17.72 21.12 3.72
C LEU A 37 -18.61 22.35 3.98
N GLY A 38 -19.28 22.90 2.97
CA GLY A 38 -20.10 24.10 3.11
C GLY A 38 -19.30 25.37 3.46
N VAL A 39 -18.02 25.43 3.06
CA VAL A 39 -17.12 26.57 3.31
C VAL A 39 -16.64 27.21 2.02
N THR A 40 -15.99 28.37 2.10
CA THR A 40 -15.36 28.98 0.92
C THR A 40 -14.03 28.28 0.60
N PRO A 41 -13.60 28.22 -0.68
CA PRO A 41 -12.27 27.73 -1.03
C PRO A 41 -11.14 28.47 -0.29
N MET A 42 -11.33 29.77 -0.04
CA MET A 42 -10.39 30.58 0.73
C MET A 42 -10.18 30.04 2.15
N ALA A 43 -11.24 29.53 2.81
CA ALA A 43 -11.13 28.91 4.13
C ALA A 43 -10.21 27.66 4.09
N LEU A 44 -10.27 26.86 3.02
CA LEU A 44 -9.37 25.71 2.85
C LEU A 44 -7.93 26.13 2.56
N TYR A 45 -7.70 27.22 1.85
CA TYR A 45 -6.35 27.73 1.56
C TYR A 45 -5.57 28.15 2.82
N TRP A 46 -6.25 28.49 3.91
CA TRP A 46 -5.60 28.70 5.22
C TRP A 46 -5.00 27.43 5.81
N HIS A 47 -5.54 26.27 5.44
CA HIS A 47 -5.05 24.97 5.88
C HIS A 47 -4.07 24.36 4.87
N PHE A 48 -4.37 24.44 3.58
CA PHE A 48 -3.59 23.83 2.50
C PHE A 48 -3.44 24.81 1.35
N LYS A 49 -2.20 25.25 1.09
CA LYS A 49 -1.94 26.30 0.09
C LYS A 49 -2.28 25.89 -1.35
N ASN A 50 -2.32 24.59 -1.64
CA ASN A 50 -2.60 24.03 -2.96
C ASN A 50 -3.06 22.54 -2.84
N LYS A 51 -3.36 21.91 -3.99
CA LYS A 51 -3.74 20.48 -4.05
C LYS A 51 -2.62 19.59 -3.52
N ASP A 52 -1.37 19.90 -3.82
CA ASP A 52 -0.21 19.08 -3.41
C ASP A 52 -0.08 19.04 -1.88
N GLN A 53 -0.20 20.18 -1.18
CA GLN A 53 -0.18 20.22 0.28
C GLN A 53 -1.35 19.48 0.91
N LEU A 54 -2.52 19.50 0.26
CA LEU A 54 -3.67 18.72 0.69
C LEU A 54 -3.36 17.21 0.57
N LEU A 55 -2.83 16.77 -0.57
CA LEU A 55 -2.45 15.36 -0.79
C LEU A 55 -1.32 14.92 0.15
N GLN A 56 -0.34 15.78 0.44
CA GLN A 56 0.67 15.56 1.47
C GLN A 56 0.05 15.37 2.85
N GLY A 57 -0.97 16.17 3.20
CA GLY A 57 -1.71 16.02 4.45
C GLY A 57 -2.49 14.70 4.54
N VAL A 58 -3.07 14.25 3.43
CA VAL A 58 -3.75 12.94 3.34
C VAL A 58 -2.73 11.81 3.50
N ALA A 59 -1.58 11.88 2.82
CA ALA A 59 -0.51 10.90 2.97
C ALA A 59 0.05 10.85 4.40
N ASP A 60 0.23 12.02 5.04
CA ASP A 60 0.71 12.10 6.42
C ASP A 60 -0.24 11.39 7.39
N HIS A 61 -1.55 11.58 7.22
CA HIS A 61 -2.58 10.93 8.02
C HIS A 61 -2.55 9.41 7.85
N VAL A 62 -2.50 8.92 6.61
CA VAL A 62 -2.41 7.49 6.28
C VAL A 62 -1.17 6.83 6.89
N LEU A 63 -0.01 7.46 6.78
CA LEU A 63 1.25 6.91 7.27
C LEU A 63 1.40 7.01 8.79
N ALA A 64 0.72 7.96 9.43
CA ALA A 64 0.69 8.06 10.89
C ALA A 64 0.04 6.83 11.54
N GLU A 65 -0.89 6.15 10.86
CA GLU A 65 -1.50 4.89 11.33
C GLU A 65 -0.56 3.67 11.24
N VAL A 66 0.52 3.75 10.46
CA VAL A 66 1.44 2.62 10.22
C VAL A 66 2.45 2.44 11.36
N THR A 67 2.90 3.55 11.95
CA THR A 67 3.99 3.59 12.95
C THR A 67 3.68 2.95 14.32
N PRO A 68 2.45 3.05 14.90
CA PRO A 68 2.23 2.73 16.31
C PRO A 68 2.23 1.24 16.70
N ALA A 69 2.32 0.31 15.74
CA ALA A 69 1.89 -1.07 15.95
C ALA A 69 3.02 -2.08 16.25
N ILE A 70 4.24 -1.63 16.57
CA ILE A 70 5.44 -2.49 16.55
C ILE A 70 6.20 -2.41 17.86
N ASP A 71 6.49 -3.55 18.48
CA ASP A 71 7.37 -3.65 19.66
C ASP A 71 8.82 -3.32 19.25
N PRO A 72 9.49 -2.35 19.89
CA PRO A 72 10.89 -2.04 19.62
C PRO A 72 11.85 -3.23 19.80
N GLU A 73 11.49 -4.19 20.64
CA GLU A 73 12.31 -5.37 20.98
C GLU A 73 12.16 -6.53 19.99
N ASP A 74 11.19 -6.45 19.06
CA ASP A 74 10.99 -7.47 18.05
C ASP A 74 12.17 -7.55 17.06
N PRO A 75 12.45 -8.74 16.49
CA PRO A 75 13.44 -8.89 15.42
C PRO A 75 13.16 -7.97 14.23
N TRP A 76 14.21 -7.50 13.56
CA TRP A 76 14.08 -6.52 12.48
C TRP A 76 13.07 -6.93 11.41
N ALA A 77 13.00 -8.23 11.07
CA ALA A 77 12.11 -8.76 10.05
C ALA A 77 10.64 -8.69 10.47
N VAL A 78 10.35 -8.97 11.75
CA VAL A 78 9.00 -8.86 12.33
C VAL A 78 8.55 -7.41 12.31
N ARG A 79 9.43 -6.49 12.71
CA ARG A 79 9.16 -5.05 12.72
C ARG A 79 8.90 -4.52 11.31
N LEU A 80 9.77 -4.85 10.36
CA LEU A 80 9.63 -4.40 8.97
C LEU A 80 8.36 -4.98 8.33
N ARG A 81 8.06 -6.27 8.55
CA ARG A 81 6.81 -6.90 8.12
C ARG A 81 5.59 -6.18 8.69
N GLY A 82 5.61 -5.85 9.98
CA GLY A 82 4.52 -5.11 10.63
C GLY A 82 4.26 -3.75 9.98
N MET A 83 5.30 -3.04 9.54
CA MET A 83 5.15 -1.78 8.79
C MET A 83 4.45 -2.01 7.44
N ILE A 84 4.85 -3.05 6.71
CA ILE A 84 4.26 -3.39 5.41
C ILE A 84 2.80 -3.82 5.57
N GLU A 85 2.50 -4.69 6.52
CA GLU A 85 1.13 -5.16 6.79
C GLU A 85 0.21 -4.03 7.26
N ALA A 86 0.72 -3.09 8.08
CA ALA A 86 -0.04 -1.92 8.48
C ALA A 86 -0.31 -0.99 7.28
N LEU A 87 0.67 -0.77 6.40
CA LEU A 87 0.47 -0.02 5.17
C LEU A 87 -0.55 -0.68 4.24
N VAL A 88 -0.45 -2.00 4.03
CA VAL A 88 -1.44 -2.78 3.28
C VAL A 88 -2.84 -2.59 3.88
N ARG A 89 -2.98 -2.69 5.20
CA ARG A 89 -4.28 -2.54 5.88
C ARG A 89 -4.93 -1.18 5.64
N VAL A 90 -4.16 -0.09 5.71
CA VAL A 90 -4.70 1.27 5.48
C VAL A 90 -5.05 1.47 4.00
N LEU A 91 -4.18 1.05 3.09
CA LEU A 91 -4.42 1.19 1.66
C LEU A 91 -5.56 0.29 1.16
N ARG A 92 -5.77 -0.90 1.73
CA ARG A 92 -6.94 -1.73 1.45
C ARG A 92 -8.25 -1.05 1.84
N ARG A 93 -8.24 -0.27 2.94
CA ARG A 93 -9.42 0.50 3.37
C ARG A 93 -9.70 1.67 2.43
N HIS A 94 -8.65 2.24 1.84
CA HIS A 94 -8.71 3.42 0.98
C HIS A 94 -7.89 3.24 -0.32
N PRO A 95 -8.26 2.32 -1.25
CA PRO A 95 -7.43 1.97 -2.40
C PRO A 95 -6.99 3.14 -3.29
N PRO A 96 -7.84 4.17 -3.55
CA PRO A 96 -7.43 5.33 -4.35
C PRO A 96 -6.24 6.12 -3.76
N LEU A 97 -5.95 5.98 -2.46
CA LEU A 97 -4.82 6.66 -1.83
C LEU A 97 -3.47 6.06 -2.23
N ALA A 98 -3.44 4.84 -2.80
CA ALA A 98 -2.22 4.27 -3.35
C ALA A 98 -1.63 5.13 -4.49
N ASP A 99 -2.46 5.93 -5.17
CA ASP A 99 -2.06 6.84 -6.24
C ASP A 99 -1.51 8.18 -5.75
N ILE A 100 -1.52 8.46 -4.44
CA ILE A 100 -1.01 9.74 -3.90
C ILE A 100 0.52 9.81 -3.97
N PHE A 101 1.21 8.71 -3.64
CA PHE A 101 2.66 8.72 -3.44
C PHE A 101 3.47 9.20 -4.66
N PRO A 102 3.10 8.89 -5.91
CA PRO A 102 3.76 9.44 -7.09
C PRO A 102 3.50 10.93 -7.35
N LEU A 103 2.47 11.52 -6.72
CA LEU A 103 1.98 12.88 -7.01
C LEU A 103 2.52 13.94 -6.05
N ILE A 104 3.26 13.54 -5.01
CA ILE A 104 3.70 14.44 -3.95
C ILE A 104 5.21 14.39 -3.74
N GLU A 105 5.77 15.49 -3.25
CA GLU A 105 7.09 15.51 -2.63
C GLU A 105 7.01 14.79 -1.27
N LYS A 106 7.52 13.55 -1.21
CA LYS A 106 7.38 12.67 -0.05
C LYS A 106 8.21 13.16 1.13
N GLU A 107 9.33 13.83 0.84
CA GLU A 107 10.24 14.42 1.82
C GLU A 107 9.59 15.57 2.60
N ALA A 108 8.51 16.16 2.06
CA ALA A 108 7.70 17.16 2.76
C ALA A 108 6.65 16.55 3.70
N VAL A 109 6.53 15.22 3.77
CA VAL A 109 5.56 14.49 4.60
C VAL A 109 6.25 13.92 5.84
N PRO A 110 6.03 14.46 7.06
CA PRO A 110 6.74 14.02 8.26
C PRO A 110 6.59 12.53 8.58
N SER A 111 5.39 11.96 8.41
CA SER A 111 5.17 10.53 8.67
C SER A 111 5.86 9.63 7.65
N PHE A 112 6.04 10.10 6.41
CA PHE A 112 6.83 9.39 5.40
C PHE A 112 8.31 9.37 5.77
N VAL A 113 8.86 10.52 6.18
CA VAL A 113 10.25 10.62 6.61
C VAL A 113 10.51 9.71 7.82
N ARG A 114 9.62 9.72 8.82
CA ARG A 114 9.73 8.82 9.99
C ARG A 114 9.66 7.34 9.62
N ALA A 115 8.72 6.95 8.75
CA ALA A 115 8.59 5.57 8.31
C ALA A 115 9.83 5.12 7.51
N THR A 116 10.36 6.00 6.66
CA THR A 116 11.58 5.72 5.88
C THR A 116 12.78 5.56 6.82
N GLU A 117 12.97 6.48 7.77
CA GLU A 117 14.04 6.39 8.78
C GLU A 117 13.97 5.07 9.56
N ALA A 118 12.78 4.68 10.03
CA ALA A 118 12.58 3.42 10.74
C ALA A 118 12.92 2.20 9.86
N ALA A 119 12.51 2.19 8.59
CA ALA A 119 12.85 1.11 7.67
C ALA A 119 14.36 1.04 7.41
N LEU A 120 15.04 2.20 7.27
CA LEU A 120 16.49 2.26 7.09
C LEU A 120 17.25 1.75 8.33
N ASP A 121 16.85 2.12 9.54
CA ASP A 121 17.42 1.58 10.79
C ASP A 121 17.27 0.05 10.85
N LEU A 122 16.07 -0.48 10.55
CA LEU A 122 15.83 -1.92 10.55
C LEU A 122 16.69 -2.66 9.52
N LEU A 123 16.77 -2.14 8.29
CA LEU A 123 17.53 -2.75 7.21
C LEU A 123 19.04 -2.65 7.46
N THR A 124 19.54 -1.56 8.03
CA THR A 124 20.96 -1.44 8.37
C THR A 124 21.35 -2.42 9.49
N ARG A 125 20.49 -2.64 10.49
CA ARG A 125 20.66 -3.71 11.50
C ARG A 125 20.65 -5.11 10.90
N ALA A 126 19.96 -5.31 9.77
CA ALA A 126 19.97 -6.54 8.99
C ALA A 126 21.22 -6.70 8.09
N GLY A 127 22.17 -5.76 8.13
CA GLY A 127 23.44 -5.83 7.41
C GLY A 127 23.45 -5.17 6.02
N PHE A 128 22.40 -4.43 5.65
CA PHE A 128 22.41 -3.66 4.41
C PHE A 128 23.19 -2.34 4.57
N GLY A 129 23.88 -1.90 3.52
CA GLY A 129 24.39 -0.53 3.45
C GLY A 129 23.24 0.48 3.26
N LEU A 130 23.41 1.73 3.70
CA LEU A 130 22.35 2.75 3.64
C LEU A 130 21.73 2.94 2.25
N SER A 131 22.55 2.97 1.19
CA SER A 131 22.05 3.10 -0.18
C SER A 131 21.21 1.89 -0.61
N GLU A 132 21.62 0.67 -0.25
CA GLU A 132 20.83 -0.53 -0.52
C GLU A 132 19.55 -0.56 0.31
N ALA A 133 19.63 -0.18 1.59
CA ALA A 133 18.48 -0.08 2.48
C ALA A 133 17.42 0.89 1.92
N TYR A 134 17.85 2.02 1.35
CA TYR A 134 16.94 2.97 0.69
C TYR A 134 16.27 2.38 -0.55
N PHE A 135 17.02 1.62 -1.36
CA PHE A 135 16.41 0.93 -2.50
C PHE A 135 15.42 -0.14 -2.04
N VAL A 136 15.78 -0.96 -1.06
CA VAL A 136 14.89 -1.98 -0.50
C VAL A 136 13.62 -1.34 0.05
N SER A 137 13.72 -0.30 0.88
CA SER A 137 12.54 0.38 1.43
C SER A 137 11.65 0.99 0.32
N SER A 138 12.26 1.57 -0.71
CA SER A 138 11.55 2.10 -1.88
C SER A 138 10.83 1.00 -2.68
N TYR A 139 11.47 -0.16 -2.89
CA TYR A 139 10.85 -1.29 -3.57
C TYR A 139 9.75 -1.93 -2.74
N LEU A 140 9.90 -2.02 -1.42
CA LEU A 140 8.83 -2.49 -0.53
C LEU A 140 7.62 -1.57 -0.57
N LEU A 141 7.82 -0.25 -0.54
CA LEU A 141 6.74 0.72 -0.70
C LEU A 141 6.03 0.53 -2.05
N HIS A 142 6.76 0.56 -3.16
CA HIS A 142 6.16 0.43 -4.49
C HIS A 142 5.49 -0.94 -4.71
N GLY A 143 6.08 -2.01 -4.18
CA GLY A 143 5.50 -3.35 -4.18
C GLY A 143 4.17 -3.37 -3.42
N THR A 144 4.12 -2.74 -2.25
CA THR A 144 2.90 -2.61 -1.44
C THR A 144 1.81 -1.82 -2.17
N LEU A 145 2.16 -0.67 -2.77
CA LEU A 145 1.22 0.11 -3.59
C LEU A 145 0.70 -0.71 -4.77
N SER A 146 1.56 -1.49 -5.41
CA SER A 146 1.21 -2.34 -6.55
C SER A 146 0.27 -3.49 -6.16
N LEU A 147 0.49 -4.12 -5.00
CA LEU A 147 -0.41 -5.16 -4.48
C LEU A 147 -1.84 -4.62 -4.32
N VAL A 148 -2.00 -3.42 -3.79
CA VAL A 148 -3.33 -2.83 -3.59
C VAL A 148 -3.98 -2.45 -4.92
N LYS A 149 -3.21 -1.87 -5.84
CA LYS A 149 -3.71 -1.49 -7.17
C LYS A 149 -4.03 -2.67 -8.09
N ALA A 150 -3.38 -3.81 -7.86
CA ALA A 150 -3.52 -5.02 -8.65
C ALA A 150 -4.36 -6.09 -7.94
N GLU A 151 -5.19 -5.71 -6.97
CA GLU A 151 -6.06 -6.64 -6.25
C GLU A 151 -6.86 -7.50 -7.25
N PRO A 152 -6.78 -8.84 -7.15
CA PRO A 152 -7.47 -9.72 -8.08
C PRO A 152 -8.97 -9.73 -7.77
N GLY A 153 -9.78 -9.49 -8.80
CA GLY A 153 -11.23 -9.49 -8.63
C GLY A 153 -11.95 -9.07 -9.90
N CYS A 154 -13.28 -9.05 -9.81
CA CYS A 154 -14.12 -8.36 -10.77
C CYS A 154 -14.22 -6.86 -10.40
N PRO A 155 -14.58 -5.97 -11.34
CA PRO A 155 -14.85 -4.58 -11.02
C PRO A 155 -15.84 -4.43 -9.86
N VAL A 156 -15.52 -3.56 -8.89
CA VAL A 156 -16.28 -3.37 -7.64
C VAL A 156 -17.74 -2.94 -7.86
N GLN A 157 -18.07 -2.46 -9.06
CA GLN A 157 -19.41 -2.01 -9.44
C GLN A 157 -20.35 -3.16 -9.85
N PHE A 158 -19.84 -4.38 -10.01
CA PHE A 158 -20.64 -5.52 -10.46
C PHE A 158 -21.48 -6.08 -9.31
N THR A 159 -22.72 -6.43 -9.62
CA THR A 159 -23.54 -7.29 -8.75
C THR A 159 -22.92 -8.68 -8.61
N PRO A 160 -23.26 -9.47 -7.57
CA PRO A 160 -22.74 -10.83 -7.42
C PRO A 160 -22.99 -11.74 -8.64
N ALA A 161 -24.12 -11.55 -9.34
CA ALA A 161 -24.43 -12.29 -10.55
C ALA A 161 -23.54 -11.88 -11.74
N GLU A 162 -23.32 -10.58 -11.95
CA GLU A 162 -22.42 -10.06 -12.98
C GLU A 162 -20.97 -10.46 -12.71
N ALA A 163 -20.55 -10.44 -11.44
CA ALA A 163 -19.25 -10.91 -11.00
C ALA A 163 -19.03 -12.40 -11.32
N ALA A 164 -20.04 -13.24 -11.04
CA ALA A 164 -19.99 -14.67 -11.34
C ALA A 164 -19.94 -14.94 -12.86
N GLU A 165 -20.74 -14.23 -13.66
CA GLU A 165 -20.71 -14.37 -15.11
C GLU A 165 -19.39 -13.85 -15.70
N TRP A 166 -18.84 -12.75 -15.21
CA TRP A 166 -17.52 -12.25 -15.61
C TRP A 166 -16.42 -13.30 -15.34
N ARG A 167 -16.44 -13.94 -14.16
CA ARG A 167 -15.50 -15.02 -13.83
C ARG A 167 -15.67 -16.21 -14.77
N ARG A 168 -16.92 -16.62 -15.02
CA ARG A 168 -17.24 -17.71 -15.96
C ARG A 168 -16.74 -17.41 -17.36
N GLN A 169 -16.94 -16.19 -17.86
CA GLN A 169 -16.46 -15.76 -19.18
C GLN A 169 -14.93 -15.75 -19.25
N LYS A 170 -14.27 -15.21 -18.22
CA LYS A 170 -12.79 -15.23 -18.12
C LYS A 170 -12.26 -16.67 -18.15
N ARG A 171 -12.88 -17.59 -17.41
CA ARG A 171 -12.53 -19.01 -17.43
C ARG A 171 -12.68 -19.61 -18.83
N LEU A 172 -13.85 -19.47 -19.45
CA LEU A 172 -14.12 -20.02 -20.79
C LEU A 172 -13.16 -19.46 -21.85
N MET A 173 -12.82 -18.17 -21.75
CA MET A 173 -11.83 -17.53 -22.62
C MET A 173 -10.44 -18.18 -22.47
N LEU A 174 -10.02 -18.48 -21.25
CA LEU A 174 -8.74 -19.13 -20.99
C LEU A 174 -8.74 -20.62 -21.38
N GLU A 175 -9.84 -21.34 -21.15
CA GLU A 175 -10.02 -22.74 -21.58
C GLU A 175 -9.99 -22.89 -23.11
N ALA A 176 -10.45 -21.87 -23.84
CA ALA A 176 -10.45 -21.86 -25.31
C ALA A 176 -9.07 -21.56 -25.93
N LEU A 177 -8.05 -21.24 -25.13
CA LEU A 177 -6.69 -21.01 -25.64
C LEU A 177 -6.09 -22.31 -26.21
N PRO A 178 -5.25 -22.25 -27.27
CA PRO A 178 -4.57 -23.42 -27.80
C PRO A 178 -3.69 -24.10 -26.73
N PRO A 179 -4.00 -25.32 -26.26
CA PRO A 179 -3.31 -25.96 -25.14
C PRO A 179 -1.89 -26.40 -25.48
N ASP A 180 -1.59 -26.60 -26.77
CA ASP A 180 -0.25 -26.84 -27.28
C ASP A 180 0.68 -25.62 -27.13
N ARG A 181 0.11 -24.41 -27.02
CA ARG A 181 0.86 -23.16 -26.85
C ARG A 181 0.77 -22.57 -25.45
N PHE A 182 -0.38 -22.71 -24.79
CA PHE A 182 -0.66 -22.08 -23.50
C PHE A 182 -1.13 -23.08 -22.42
N PRO A 183 -0.42 -24.20 -22.20
CA PRO A 183 -0.88 -25.25 -21.30
C PRO A 183 -1.11 -24.76 -19.87
N CYS A 184 -0.24 -23.88 -19.35
CA CYS A 184 -0.39 -23.33 -18.00
C CYS A 184 -1.60 -22.40 -17.85
N MET A 185 -1.94 -21.62 -18.88
CA MET A 185 -3.10 -20.72 -18.83
C MET A 185 -4.42 -21.49 -18.88
N VAL A 186 -4.47 -22.55 -19.69
CA VAL A 186 -5.61 -23.47 -19.73
C VAL A 186 -5.77 -24.19 -18.39
N ALA A 187 -4.67 -24.69 -17.80
CA ALA A 187 -4.71 -25.31 -16.48
C ALA A 187 -5.12 -24.32 -15.38
N PHE A 188 -4.64 -23.07 -15.44
CA PHE A 188 -5.04 -22.01 -14.52
C PHE A 188 -6.54 -21.68 -14.61
N ALA A 189 -7.15 -21.78 -15.79
CA ALA A 189 -8.59 -21.52 -15.93
C ALA A 189 -9.45 -22.37 -14.97
N ALA A 190 -9.04 -23.62 -14.73
CA ALA A 190 -9.72 -24.54 -13.82
C ALA A 190 -9.70 -24.07 -12.35
N THR A 191 -8.83 -23.13 -11.96
CA THR A 191 -8.77 -22.58 -10.60
C THR A 191 -9.69 -21.38 -10.40
N ILE A 192 -10.28 -20.83 -11.47
CA ILE A 192 -11.21 -19.69 -11.42
C ILE A 192 -12.64 -20.19 -11.17
N THR A 193 -12.83 -20.90 -10.06
CA THR A 193 -14.14 -21.45 -9.65
C THR A 193 -14.92 -20.50 -8.75
N GLU A 194 -14.21 -19.80 -7.87
CA GLU A 194 -14.77 -18.97 -6.81
C GLU A 194 -14.19 -17.55 -6.87
N GLU A 195 -14.61 -16.70 -5.94
CA GLU A 195 -13.99 -15.40 -5.73
C GLU A 195 -12.53 -15.57 -5.29
N PRO A 196 -11.62 -14.72 -5.77
CA PRO A 196 -10.27 -14.69 -5.25
C PRO A 196 -10.29 -14.45 -3.75
N ASP A 197 -9.54 -15.27 -3.01
CA ASP A 197 -9.24 -15.02 -1.61
C ASP A 197 -8.27 -13.83 -1.51
N VAL A 198 -8.83 -12.65 -1.30
CA VAL A 198 -8.09 -11.38 -1.24
C VAL A 198 -7.15 -11.35 -0.03
N ASP A 199 -7.54 -11.93 1.11
CA ASP A 199 -6.68 -11.98 2.29
C ASP A 199 -5.46 -12.86 2.03
N ARG A 200 -5.66 -14.01 1.38
CA ARG A 200 -4.55 -14.87 0.94
C ARG A 200 -3.67 -14.18 -0.10
N TYR A 201 -4.24 -13.41 -1.03
CA TYR A 201 -3.46 -12.64 -2.01
C TYR A 201 -2.51 -11.65 -1.34
N TYR A 202 -3.01 -10.88 -0.37
CA TYR A 202 -2.17 -9.93 0.35
C TYR A 202 -1.13 -10.61 1.24
N ALA A 203 -1.51 -11.66 1.97
CA ALA A 203 -0.56 -12.43 2.77
C ALA A 203 0.57 -12.98 1.91
N PHE A 204 0.22 -13.59 0.77
CA PHE A 204 1.20 -14.10 -0.20
C PHE A 204 2.10 -12.99 -0.77
N GLY A 205 1.54 -11.83 -1.08
CA GLY A 205 2.30 -10.67 -1.57
C GLY A 205 3.30 -10.16 -0.54
N VAL A 206 2.90 -10.05 0.73
CA VAL A 206 3.79 -9.63 1.82
C VAL A 206 4.88 -10.67 2.06
N ASP A 207 4.54 -11.96 2.03
CA ASP A 207 5.52 -13.05 2.15
C ASP A 207 6.55 -13.03 1.01
N LEU A 208 6.11 -12.76 -0.22
CA LEU A 208 7.01 -12.65 -1.37
C LEU A 208 7.98 -11.47 -1.22
N LEU A 209 7.46 -10.31 -0.82
CA LEU A 209 8.27 -9.10 -0.60
C LEU A 209 9.28 -9.31 0.54
N MET A 210 8.83 -9.81 1.68
CA MET A 210 9.68 -10.05 2.86
C MET A 210 10.68 -11.18 2.62
N GLY A 211 10.28 -12.27 1.97
CA GLY A 211 11.15 -13.40 1.67
C GLY A 211 12.37 -13.01 0.83
N GLY A 212 12.19 -12.08 -0.12
CA GLY A 212 13.32 -11.52 -0.87
C GLY A 212 14.30 -10.74 0.01
N VAL A 213 13.79 -9.89 0.91
CA VAL A 213 14.62 -9.09 1.82
C VAL A 213 15.35 -9.98 2.84
N GLU A 214 14.66 -10.95 3.43
CA GLU A 214 15.22 -11.91 4.38
C GLU A 214 16.31 -12.77 3.74
N ALA A 215 16.09 -13.28 2.52
CA ALA A 215 17.11 -14.03 1.79
C ALA A 215 18.35 -13.17 1.46
N MET A 216 18.16 -11.90 1.11
CA MET A 216 19.26 -10.96 0.92
C MET A 216 20.02 -10.70 2.23
N ALA A 217 19.32 -10.51 3.35
CA ALA A 217 19.94 -10.30 4.67
C ALA A 217 20.74 -11.53 5.14
N ALA A 218 20.21 -12.74 4.94
CA ALA A 218 20.86 -13.99 5.32
C ALA A 218 22.25 -14.15 4.67
N ASN A 219 22.37 -13.77 3.40
CA ASN A 219 23.64 -13.80 2.66
C ASN A 219 24.66 -12.73 3.11
N ARG A 220 24.24 -11.76 3.93
CA ARG A 220 25.06 -10.66 4.45
C ARG A 220 25.57 -10.91 5.87
N THR A 221 25.00 -11.88 6.56
CA THR A 221 25.47 -12.28 7.88
C THR A 221 26.68 -13.19 7.71
N PRO A 222 27.90 -12.83 8.15
CA PRO A 222 29.05 -13.70 8.01
C PRO A 222 28.79 -15.02 8.74
N SER A 223 28.84 -16.13 8.00
CA SER A 223 28.80 -17.48 8.54
C SER A 223 29.87 -17.63 9.60
N THR A 224 29.47 -17.63 10.87
CA THR A 224 30.32 -18.00 12.01
C THR A 224 30.45 -19.53 12.02
N ALA A 225 31.10 -20.09 11.00
CA ALA A 225 31.36 -21.51 10.90
C ALA A 225 32.67 -21.77 10.13
N THR A 226 33.81 -21.41 10.71
CA THR A 226 35.03 -22.23 10.65
C THR A 226 35.97 -21.85 11.81
N ALA A 227 35.67 -22.33 13.01
CA ALA A 227 36.65 -22.45 14.08
C ALA A 227 36.49 -23.82 14.73
N ASN A 228 36.86 -24.87 13.99
CA ASN A 228 37.26 -26.14 14.59
C ASN A 228 38.13 -26.92 13.61
N SER A 229 39.19 -27.50 14.16
CA SER A 229 40.35 -28.13 13.52
C SER A 229 41.43 -27.11 13.13
N THR A 230 42.63 -27.12 13.69
CA THR A 230 43.45 -28.32 13.96
C THR A 230 44.43 -28.07 15.12
N ARG A 231 44.54 -29.13 15.93
CA ARG A 231 45.66 -29.57 16.76
C ARG A 231 47.03 -28.94 16.50
#